data_AF-A0A4R9K6D4-F1
#
_entry.id   AF-A0A4R9K6D4-F1
#
_cell.length_a   1.000
_cell.length_b   1.000
_cell.length_c   1.000
_cell.angle_alpha   90.00
_cell.angle_beta   90.00
_cell.angle_gamma   90.00
#
_symmetry.space_group_name_H-M   'P 1'
#
loop_
_entity.id
_entity.type
_entity.pdbx_description
1 polymer ?
#
loop_
_entity_poly.entity_id
_entity_poly.type
_entity_poly.pdbx_seq_one_letter_code
_entity_poly.pdbx_strand_id
1 'polypeptide(L)'
;MTTFLTLVACLAAAAIFFHVLYTVDTKRLDKKDAKRPKDKDYGDPRKVYGGNWDPNVPRPRLCPVCGRFLDKQEYLYAVLFEPATPGAKRQARIYGCRYCYLGLDDSSSAPEGVIQNSPPPKPVQDEELGL
;
A
#
# COMPACT_ATOMS: atom_id res chain seq x y z
N MET A 1 -22.32 47.25 -23.22
CA MET A 1 -22.99 46.93 -21.94
C MET A 1 -23.49 45.49 -21.89
N THR A 2 -24.16 45.00 -22.94
CA THR A 2 -24.65 43.61 -23.01
C THR A 2 -23.55 42.54 -22.90
N THR A 3 -22.39 42.76 -23.54
CA THR A 3 -21.24 41.84 -23.50
C THR A 3 -20.63 41.66 -22.10
N PHE A 4 -20.64 42.71 -21.28
CA PHE A 4 -20.16 42.61 -19.91
C PHE A 4 -21.12 41.79 -19.04
N LEU A 5 -22.43 41.99 -19.22
CA LEU A 5 -23.46 41.24 -18.52
C LEU A 5 -23.46 39.76 -18.91
N THR A 6 -23.23 39.42 -20.18
CA THR A 6 -23.12 38.03 -20.61
C THR A 6 -21.88 37.34 -20.04
N LEU A 7 -20.74 38.04 -19.97
CA LEU A 7 -19.53 37.48 -19.35
C LEU A 7 -19.70 37.21 -17.85
N VAL A 8 -20.30 38.15 -17.12
CA VAL A 8 -20.59 37.97 -15.69
C VAL A 8 -21.57 36.82 -15.46
N ALA A 9 -22.60 36.69 -16.29
CA ALA A 9 -23.55 35.59 -16.22
C ALA A 9 -22.89 34.23 -16.50
N CYS A 10 -22.01 34.14 -17.50
CA CYS A 10 -21.25 32.91 -17.79
C CYS A 10 -20.32 32.53 -16.63
N LEU A 11 -19.63 33.48 -16.02
CA LEU A 11 -18.74 33.23 -14.89
C LEU A 11 -19.53 32.77 -13.65
N ALA A 12 -20.68 33.39 -13.37
CA ALA A 12 -21.55 32.98 -12.27
C ALA A 12 -22.07 31.55 -12.48
N ALA A 13 -22.51 31.21 -13.69
CA ALA A 13 -22.95 29.85 -14.02
C ALA A 13 -21.82 28.83 -13.87
N ALA A 14 -20.61 29.14 -14.32
CA ALA A 14 -19.44 28.29 -14.16
C ALA A 14 -19.10 28.09 -12.67
N ALA A 15 -19.10 29.15 -11.86
CA ALA A 15 -18.83 29.07 -10.43
C ALA A 15 -19.84 28.16 -9.69
N ILE A 16 -21.13 28.31 -10.00
CA ILE A 16 -22.19 27.45 -9.42
C ILE A 16 -21.98 26.00 -9.86
N PHE A 17 -21.68 25.76 -11.14
CA PHE A 17 -21.46 24.42 -11.67
C PHE A 17 -20.26 23.73 -11.00
N PHE A 18 -19.11 24.40 -10.89
CA PHE A 18 -17.94 23.85 -10.20
C PHE A 18 -18.19 23.64 -8.71
N HIS A 19 -18.95 24.52 -8.05
CA HIS A 19 -19.32 24.35 -6.65
C HIS A 19 -20.16 23.08 -6.46
N VAL A 20 -21.13 22.82 -7.34
CA VAL A 20 -21.94 21.58 -7.30
C VAL A 20 -21.06 20.36 -7.49
N LEU A 21 -20.19 20.33 -8.52
CA LEU A 21 -19.27 19.21 -8.75
C LEU A 21 -18.35 18.97 -7.55
N TYR A 22 -17.77 20.02 -6.98
CA TYR A 22 -16.91 19.94 -5.80
C TYR A 22 -17.62 19.32 -4.59
N THR A 23 -18.88 19.72 -4.33
CA THR A 23 -19.66 19.15 -3.21
C THR A 23 -20.05 17.69 -3.42
N VAL A 24 -20.19 17.23 -4.68
CA VAL A 24 -20.48 15.83 -5.00
C VAL A 24 -19.22 14.97 -4.89
N ASP A 25 -18.09 15.48 -5.39
CA ASP A 25 -16.81 14.77 -5.33
C ASP A 25 -16.33 14.59 -3.89
N THR A 26 -16.40 15.64 -3.06
CA THR A 26 -16.08 15.55 -1.63
C THR A 26 -16.94 14.52 -0.90
N LYS A 27 -18.26 14.51 -1.11
CA LYS A 27 -19.16 13.48 -0.56
C LYS A 27 -18.86 12.07 -1.07
N ARG A 28 -18.39 11.91 -2.31
CA ARG A 28 -17.98 10.61 -2.86
C ARG A 28 -16.66 10.14 -2.24
N LEU A 29 -15.72 11.04 -1.97
CA LEU A 29 -14.46 10.73 -1.30
C LEU A 29 -14.70 10.28 0.14
N ASP A 30 -15.48 11.05 0.92
CA ASP A 30 -15.81 10.70 2.30
C ASP A 30 -16.51 9.34 2.40
N LYS A 31 -17.43 9.04 1.48
CA LYS A 31 -18.11 7.73 1.43
C LYS A 31 -17.17 6.58 1.05
N LYS A 32 -16.19 6.83 0.17
CA LYS A 32 -15.17 5.83 -0.18
C LYS A 32 -14.27 5.53 1.01
N ASP A 33 -13.90 6.55 1.78
CA ASP A 33 -13.06 6.39 2.97
C ASP A 33 -13.83 5.74 4.12
N ALA A 34 -15.10 6.11 4.33
CA ALA A 34 -15.97 5.51 5.35
C ALA A 34 -16.31 4.03 5.09
N LYS A 35 -16.30 3.58 3.82
CA LYS A 35 -16.58 2.19 3.44
C LYS A 35 -15.35 1.28 3.44
N ARG A 36 -14.13 1.80 3.62
CA ARG A 36 -12.97 0.92 3.78
C ARG A 36 -13.08 0.23 5.14
N PRO A 37 -13.21 -1.10 5.19
CA PRO A 37 -13.20 -1.81 6.47
C PRO A 37 -11.91 -1.46 7.19
N LYS A 38 -12.00 -1.09 8.47
CA LYS A 38 -10.83 -1.02 9.36
C LYS A 38 -10.38 -2.45 9.62
N ASP A 39 -9.64 -3.01 8.68
CA ASP A 39 -9.00 -4.31 8.90
C ASP A 39 -8.01 -4.18 10.05
N LYS A 40 -8.12 -5.10 11.02
CA LYS A 40 -7.20 -5.19 12.16
C LYS A 40 -5.77 -5.52 11.71
N ASP A 41 -5.63 -6.02 10.49
CA ASP A 41 -4.36 -6.43 9.87
C ASP A 41 -3.58 -5.26 9.24
N TYR A 42 -4.17 -4.05 9.23
CA TYR A 42 -3.57 -2.86 8.64
C TYR A 42 -3.45 -1.73 9.67
N GLY A 43 -2.22 -1.27 9.89
CA GLY A 43 -1.89 -0.09 10.67
C GLY A 43 -1.52 1.11 9.79
N ASP A 44 -1.53 2.31 10.36
CA ASP A 44 -1.12 3.52 9.64
C ASP A 44 0.41 3.68 9.63
N PRO A 45 1.08 3.63 8.46
CA PRO A 45 2.53 3.81 8.36
C PRO A 45 3.03 5.12 8.95
N ARG A 46 2.25 6.20 8.83
CA ARG A 46 2.66 7.52 9.32
C ARG A 46 2.77 7.58 10.83
N LYS A 47 1.95 6.79 11.53
CA LYS A 47 1.97 6.70 13.00
C LYS A 47 3.14 5.84 13.50
N VAL A 48 3.44 4.73 12.82
CA VAL A 48 4.49 3.78 13.23
C VAL A 48 5.89 4.29 12.88
N TYR A 49 6.06 4.84 11.68
CA TYR A 49 7.35 5.36 11.21
C TYR A 49 7.56 6.86 11.50
N GLY A 50 6.54 7.53 12.03
CA GLY A 50 6.63 8.93 12.44
C GLY A 50 7.53 9.14 13.67
N GLY A 51 7.85 10.40 13.94
CA GLY A 51 8.69 10.79 15.08
C GLY A 51 8.02 10.68 16.45
N ASN A 52 6.69 10.49 16.51
CA ASN A 52 5.91 10.54 17.76
C ASN A 52 5.62 9.15 18.37
N TRP A 53 6.38 8.11 18.01
CA TRP A 53 6.20 6.77 18.56
C TRP A 53 6.82 6.65 19.96
N ASP A 54 6.13 5.97 20.88
CA ASP A 54 6.63 5.72 22.24
C ASP A 54 7.92 4.87 22.20
N PRO A 55 9.05 5.39 22.72
CA PRO A 55 10.32 4.65 22.73
C PRO A 55 10.28 3.34 23.53
N ASN A 56 9.34 3.19 24.47
CA ASN A 56 9.25 2.02 25.35
C ASN A 56 8.52 0.83 24.71
N VAL A 57 7.81 1.04 23.60
CA VAL A 57 7.03 -0.02 22.93
C VAL A 57 7.75 -0.49 21.68
N PRO A 58 7.95 -1.81 21.48
CA PRO A 58 8.57 -2.32 20.27
C PRO A 58 7.75 -1.90 19.04
N ARG A 59 8.43 -1.31 18.05
CA ARG A 59 7.77 -0.87 16.82
C ARG A 59 7.28 -2.08 16.04
N PRO A 60 5.99 -2.16 15.69
CA PRO A 60 5.49 -3.24 14.87
C PRO A 60 6.13 -3.17 13.47
N ARG A 61 6.31 -4.34 12.85
CA ARG A 61 6.76 -4.43 11.45
C ARG A 61 5.56 -4.20 10.55
N LEU A 62 5.63 -3.16 9.72
CA LEU A 62 4.52 -2.71 8.90
C LEU A 62 5.00 -2.46 7.47
N CYS A 63 4.14 -2.65 6.47
CA CYS A 63 4.45 -2.25 5.11
C CYS A 63 4.28 -0.74 5.00
N PRO A 64 5.30 0.03 4.60
CA PRO A 64 5.16 1.47 4.45
C PRO A 64 4.25 1.87 3.28
N VAL A 65 3.99 0.95 2.35
CA VAL A 65 3.18 1.20 1.15
C VAL A 65 1.70 0.94 1.40
N CYS A 66 1.36 -0.24 1.91
CA CYS A 66 -0.05 -0.62 2.13
C CYS A 66 -0.50 -0.55 3.59
N GLY A 67 0.42 -0.46 4.55
CA GLY A 67 0.09 -0.43 5.97
C GLY A 67 -0.14 -1.80 6.61
N ARG A 68 0.07 -2.91 5.89
CA ARG A 68 -0.14 -4.24 6.47
C ARG A 68 0.89 -4.59 7.53
N PHE A 69 0.49 -5.25 8.61
CA PHE A 69 1.45 -5.88 9.52
C PHE A 69 2.21 -7.01 8.80
N LEU A 70 3.53 -7.04 8.97
CA LEU A 70 4.38 -8.11 8.45
C LEU A 70 4.86 -8.99 9.59
N ASP A 71 4.87 -10.30 9.32
CA ASP A 71 5.48 -11.26 10.22
C ASP A 71 7.02 -11.19 10.19
N LYS A 72 7.66 -11.92 11.11
CA LYS A 72 9.13 -11.94 11.22
C LYS A 72 9.81 -12.49 9.96
N GLN A 73 9.16 -13.43 9.28
CA GLN A 73 9.68 -14.09 8.07
C GLN A 73 9.36 -13.33 6.79
N GLU A 74 8.46 -12.36 6.84
CA GLU A 74 8.06 -11.61 5.65
C GLU A 74 9.00 -10.45 5.37
N TYR A 75 9.22 -10.20 4.09
CA TYR A 75 10.20 -9.25 3.61
C TYR A 75 9.56 -8.14 2.78
N LEU A 76 10.28 -7.01 2.75
CA LEU A 76 10.00 -5.88 1.89
C LEU A 76 10.89 -5.95 0.66
N TYR A 77 10.30 -5.67 -0.50
CA TYR A 77 10.99 -5.49 -1.75
C TYR A 77 11.49 -4.05 -1.81
N ALA A 78 12.81 -3.88 -1.96
CA ALA A 78 13.46 -2.60 -2.07
C ALA A 78 14.66 -2.68 -3.00
N VAL A 79 15.01 -1.56 -3.62
CA VAL A 79 16.28 -1.39 -4.36
C VAL A 79 17.18 -0.44 -3.59
N LEU A 80 18.42 -0.86 -3.40
CA LEU A 80 19.47 -0.03 -2.82
C LEU A 80 20.24 0.64 -3.95
N PHE A 81 20.40 1.96 -3.84
CA PHE A 81 21.23 2.74 -4.73
C PHE A 81 22.61 2.93 -4.10
N GLU A 82 23.64 2.63 -4.88
CA GLU A 82 25.00 2.99 -4.52
C GLU A 82 25.18 4.50 -4.65
N PRO A 83 25.75 5.16 -3.63
CA PRO A 83 25.98 6.59 -3.69
C PRO A 83 27.05 6.89 -4.74
N ALA A 84 26.82 7.93 -5.55
CA ALA A 84 27.79 8.40 -6.54
C ALA A 84 29.11 8.91 -5.91
N THR A 85 29.11 9.18 -4.60
CA THR A 85 30.26 9.71 -3.87
C THR A 85 30.63 8.79 -2.71
N PRO A 86 31.91 8.39 -2.57
CA PRO A 86 32.36 7.62 -1.42
C PRO A 86 32.13 8.42 -0.13
N GLY A 87 31.38 7.85 0.82
CA GLY A 87 31.04 8.48 2.10
C GLY A 87 29.61 9.02 2.21
N ALA A 88 28.84 9.08 1.11
CA ALA A 88 27.43 9.46 1.18
C ALA A 88 26.54 8.29 1.66
N LYS A 89 25.41 8.63 2.31
CA LYS A 89 24.46 7.62 2.83
C LYS A 89 23.80 6.88 1.67
N ARG A 90 23.78 5.55 1.73
CA ARG A 90 23.04 4.69 0.79
C ARG A 90 21.55 5.01 0.88
N GLN A 91 20.91 5.18 -0.28
CA GLN A 91 19.46 5.38 -0.35
C GLN A 91 18.79 4.07 -0.74
N ALA A 92 17.73 3.70 -0.02
CA ALA A 92 16.89 2.55 -0.36
C ALA A 92 15.52 3.05 -0.79
N ARG A 93 15.06 2.62 -1.97
CA ARG A 93 13.69 2.84 -2.42
C ARG A 93 12.87 1.59 -2.16
N ILE A 94 11.85 1.73 -1.32
CA ILE A 94 10.97 0.64 -0.92
C ILE A 94 9.81 0.56 -1.93
N TYR A 95 9.60 -0.62 -2.51
CA TYR A 95 8.48 -0.89 -3.43
C TYR A 95 7.25 -1.46 -2.74
N GLY A 96 7.43 -2.22 -1.65
CA GLY A 96 6.31 -2.78 -0.91
C GLY A 96 6.60 -4.13 -0.28
N CYS A 97 5.58 -4.75 0.33
CA CYS A 97 5.63 -6.13 0.82
C CYS A 97 5.18 -7.13 -0.26
N ARG A 98 5.24 -8.45 0.02
CA ARG A 98 4.74 -9.50 -0.88
C ARG A 98 3.31 -9.27 -1.37
N TYR A 99 2.48 -8.66 -0.53
CA TYR A 99 1.07 -8.44 -0.84
C TYR A 99 0.84 -7.31 -1.84
N CYS A 100 1.40 -6.13 -1.57
CA CYS A 100 1.16 -4.97 -2.45
C CYS A 100 2.08 -4.92 -3.67
N TYR A 101 3.26 -5.55 -3.61
CA TYR A 101 4.20 -5.57 -4.73
C TYR A 101 3.95 -6.75 -5.68
N LEU A 102 3.72 -7.96 -5.15
CA LEU A 102 3.47 -9.15 -5.97
C LEU A 102 1.98 -9.45 -6.16
N GLY A 103 1.09 -8.76 -5.45
CA GLY A 103 -0.36 -8.99 -5.54
C GLY A 103 -0.81 -10.32 -4.93
N LEU A 104 0.05 -10.98 -4.14
CA LEU A 104 -0.33 -12.19 -3.42
C LEU A 104 -1.29 -11.79 -2.31
N ASP A 105 -2.45 -12.39 -2.21
CA ASP A 105 -3.42 -12.20 -1.12
C ASP A 105 -3.42 -13.43 -0.21
N ASP A 106 -3.58 -13.24 1.12
CA ASP A 106 -3.64 -14.37 2.07
C ASP A 106 -4.99 -15.09 2.09
N SER A 107 -5.74 -15.04 0.98
CA SER A 107 -6.89 -15.91 0.74
C SER A 107 -6.52 -17.40 0.70
N SER A 108 -5.22 -17.72 0.83
CA SER A 108 -4.67 -19.07 1.04
C SER A 108 -4.42 -19.44 2.51
N SER A 109 -4.82 -18.61 3.49
CA SER A 109 -4.98 -19.11 4.86
C SER A 109 -6.17 -20.07 4.88
N ALA A 110 -5.87 -21.35 4.63
CA ALA A 110 -6.80 -22.44 4.50
C ALA A 110 -7.84 -22.44 5.64
N PRO A 111 -9.15 -22.62 5.36
CA PRO A 111 -10.01 -23.19 6.36
C PRO A 111 -9.49 -24.61 6.64
N GLU A 112 -9.15 -24.90 7.90
CA GLU A 112 -8.91 -26.25 8.37
C GLU A 112 -10.06 -27.16 7.90
N GLY A 113 -9.72 -28.13 7.05
CA GLY A 113 -10.69 -28.99 6.39
C GLY A 113 -10.02 -30.02 5.49
N VAL A 114 -9.31 -30.95 6.12
CA VAL A 114 -8.89 -32.29 5.66
C VAL A 114 -9.47 -32.76 4.32
N ILE A 115 -8.62 -33.10 3.33
CA ILE A 115 -8.55 -34.43 2.67
C ILE A 115 -7.10 -34.67 2.21
N GLN A 116 -6.48 -35.67 2.83
CA GLN A 116 -5.23 -36.32 2.40
C GLN A 116 -5.47 -37.01 1.05
N ASN A 117 -4.62 -36.77 0.04
CA ASN A 117 -4.18 -37.74 -0.97
C ASN A 117 -3.37 -37.04 -2.06
N SER A 118 -2.08 -36.83 -1.83
CA SER A 118 -1.11 -36.63 -2.90
C SER A 118 0.20 -37.29 -2.52
N PRO A 119 0.81 -38.11 -3.40
CA PRO A 119 2.02 -38.87 -3.06
C PRO A 119 3.20 -37.91 -2.82
N PRO A 120 4.18 -38.31 -1.99
CA PRO A 120 5.30 -37.46 -1.62
C PRO A 120 6.15 -37.09 -2.84
N PRO A 121 6.67 -35.85 -2.92
CA PRO A 121 7.61 -35.47 -3.97
C PRO A 121 8.90 -36.29 -3.81
N LYS A 122 9.31 -36.95 -4.89
CA LYS A 122 10.57 -37.71 -4.93
C LYS A 122 11.76 -36.74 -4.77
N PRO A 123 12.78 -37.08 -3.98
CA PRO A 123 14.00 -36.28 -3.90
C PRO A 123 14.71 -36.28 -5.26
N VAL A 124 15.02 -35.08 -5.75
CA VAL A 124 15.88 -34.87 -6.93
C VAL A 124 17.29 -35.31 -6.53
N GLN A 125 17.86 -36.26 -7.26
CA GLN A 125 19.24 -36.72 -7.06
C GLN A 125 20.20 -35.76 -7.77
N ASP A 126 21.29 -35.42 -7.09
CA ASP A 126 22.27 -34.39 -7.47
C ASP A 126 23.15 -34.75 -8.70
N GLU A 127 22.78 -35.77 -9.49
CA GLU A 127 23.56 -36.22 -10.66
C GLU A 127 23.22 -35.46 -11.97
N GLU A 128 22.25 -34.54 -11.97
CA GLU A 128 21.95 -33.69 -13.14
C GLU A 128 22.63 -32.30 -13.13
N LEU A 129 23.37 -31.96 -12.07
CA LEU A 129 24.33 -30.84 -12.11
C LEU A 129 25.73 -31.40 -12.35
N GLY A 130 26.02 -31.75 -13.62
CA GLY A 130 27.30 -32.29 -14.07
C GLY A 130 28.51 -31.45 -13.65
N LEU A 131 29.11 -31.85 -12.52
CA LEU A 131 30.49 -31.60 -12.14
C LEU A 131 31.36 -32.73 -12.68
#